data_AF-A0A7J2NHY4-F1
#
_entry.id   AF-A0A7J2NHY4-F1
#
_cell.length_a   1.000
_cell.length_b   1.000
_cell.length_c   1.000
_cell.angle_alpha   90.00
_cell.angle_beta   90.00
_cell.angle_gamma   90.00
#
_symmetry.space_group_name_H-M   'P 1'
#
loop_
_entity.id
_entity.type
_entity.pdbx_description
1 polymer ?
#
loop_
_entity_poly.entity_id
_entity_poly.type
_entity_poly.pdbx_seq_one_letter_code
_entity_poly.pdbx_strand_id
1 'polypeptide(L)'
;MRKYLKQDELKRLLAAPRRPRDRLILRLLYETGMRVGELAELRIGDIDLENGEITIQRAKRHKEGRKVPLISDYTKIILRDYIGTRKNKRDHLLVSNKRTNLSRRQIERLVSKYGETAGIDKDKCHPHVLRHSHAVYALKSGVDLRTLQQNLGHSSIEVTAIYLTLDIEDRKQVYEEHPLPELMEPDDPFEMHKANRANLTYTFEM
;
A
#
# COMPACT_ATOMS: atom_id res chain seq x y z
N MET A 1 3.70 -7.18 -17.21
CA MET A 1 3.48 -7.21 -15.74
C MET A 1 3.75 -5.81 -15.20
N ARG A 2 2.82 -5.22 -14.43
CA ARG A 2 3.06 -3.89 -13.83
C ARG A 2 4.10 -4.03 -12.72
N LYS A 3 5.13 -3.18 -12.74
CA LYS A 3 6.31 -3.30 -11.86
C LYS A 3 6.04 -2.62 -10.53
N TYR A 4 6.21 -3.33 -9.43
CA TYR A 4 6.20 -2.79 -8.06
C TYR A 4 7.54 -3.11 -7.36
N LEU A 5 7.81 -2.43 -6.26
CA LEU A 5 9.01 -2.64 -5.45
C LEU A 5 8.76 -3.77 -4.45
N LYS A 6 9.70 -4.71 -4.34
CA LYS A 6 9.74 -5.68 -3.25
C LYS A 6 9.96 -4.97 -1.91
N GLN A 7 9.62 -5.63 -0.79
CA GLN A 7 9.77 -5.07 0.56
C GLN A 7 11.20 -4.58 0.83
N ASP A 8 12.22 -5.31 0.41
CA ASP A 8 13.61 -4.92 0.63
C ASP A 8 14.06 -3.76 -0.28
N GLU A 9 13.53 -3.68 -1.51
CA GLU A 9 13.72 -2.52 -2.39
C GLU A 9 13.09 -1.27 -1.76
N LEU A 10 11.86 -1.40 -1.24
CA LEU A 10 11.13 -0.33 -0.60
C LEU A 10 11.84 0.18 0.66
N LYS A 11 12.29 -0.73 1.54
CA LYS A 11 13.08 -0.38 2.74
C LYS A 11 14.33 0.42 2.39
N ARG A 12 15.12 -0.06 1.40
CA ARG A 12 16.31 0.65 0.91
C ARG A 12 15.95 2.02 0.35
N LEU A 13 14.91 2.11 -0.47
CA LEU A 13 14.47 3.38 -1.07
C LEU A 13 14.06 4.42 -0.01
N LEU A 14 13.25 4.03 0.97
CA LEU A 14 12.76 4.94 2.02
C LEU A 14 13.88 5.37 2.98
N ALA A 15 14.93 4.56 3.13
CA ALA A 15 16.10 4.87 3.95
C ALA A 15 17.16 5.72 3.23
N ALA A 16 17.21 5.68 1.88
CA ALA A 16 18.26 6.31 1.08
C ALA A 16 18.42 7.84 1.25
N PRO A 17 17.36 8.65 1.39
CA PRO A 17 17.51 10.10 1.53
C PRO A 17 18.08 10.52 2.87
N ARG A 18 19.23 11.21 2.86
CA ARG A 18 19.80 11.86 4.05
C ARG A 18 19.10 13.17 4.41
N ARG A 19 18.53 13.87 3.43
CA ARG A 19 17.82 15.14 3.64
C ARG A 19 16.39 14.89 4.14
N PRO A 20 15.93 15.55 5.23
CA PRO A 20 14.58 15.37 5.77
C PRO A 20 13.47 15.62 4.73
N ARG A 21 13.58 16.68 3.93
CA ARG A 21 12.62 16.97 2.85
C ARG A 21 12.51 15.82 1.86
N ASP A 22 13.63 15.29 1.41
CA ASP A 22 13.66 14.26 0.39
C ASP A 22 13.14 12.93 0.93
N ARG A 23 13.42 12.64 2.21
CA ARG A 23 12.83 11.53 2.95
C ARG A 23 11.32 11.66 3.05
N LEU A 24 10.84 12.85 3.41
CA LEU A 24 9.41 13.15 3.49
C LEU A 24 8.71 12.96 2.14
N ILE A 25 9.33 13.37 1.03
CA ILE A 25 8.80 13.16 -0.33
C ILE A 25 8.53 11.68 -0.61
N LEU A 26 9.53 10.81 -0.39
CA LEU A 26 9.37 9.38 -0.66
C LEU A 26 8.34 8.74 0.27
N ARG A 27 8.35 9.12 1.55
CA ARG A 27 7.38 8.61 2.53
C ARG A 27 5.96 9.02 2.18
N LEU A 28 5.69 10.28 1.85
CA LEU A 28 4.35 10.72 1.46
C LEU A 28 3.85 10.02 0.19
N LEU A 29 4.72 9.88 -0.83
CA LEU A 29 4.34 9.14 -2.05
C LEU A 29 3.96 7.69 -1.78
N TYR A 30 4.73 7.00 -0.93
CA TYR A 30 4.46 5.60 -0.61
C TYR A 30 3.33 5.43 0.40
N GLU A 31 3.29 6.22 1.48
CA GLU A 31 2.34 6.04 2.58
C GLU A 31 0.91 6.35 2.14
N THR A 32 0.70 7.39 1.33
CA THR A 32 -0.64 7.79 0.90
C THR A 32 -1.00 7.32 -0.51
N GLY A 33 -0.03 6.74 -1.23
CA GLY A 33 -0.17 6.38 -2.63
C GLY A 33 -0.51 7.54 -3.58
N MET A 34 -0.32 8.81 -3.20
CA MET A 34 -0.74 9.96 -4.02
C MET A 34 0.03 10.09 -5.33
N ARG A 35 -0.54 10.79 -6.32
CA ARG A 35 0.17 11.10 -7.58
C ARG A 35 1.24 12.15 -7.32
N VAL A 36 2.32 12.10 -8.08
CA VAL A 36 3.41 13.10 -7.96
C VAL A 36 2.97 14.54 -8.19
N GLY A 37 1.98 14.76 -9.07
CA GLY A 37 1.39 16.08 -9.27
C GLY A 37 0.57 16.56 -8.07
N GLU A 38 -0.14 15.64 -7.40
CA GLU A 38 -0.88 15.94 -6.17
C GLU A 38 0.10 16.36 -5.06
N LEU A 39 1.23 15.66 -4.93
CA LEU A 39 2.28 16.02 -3.96
C LEU A 39 2.94 17.38 -4.27
N ALA A 40 3.16 17.70 -5.55
CA ALA A 40 3.75 18.98 -5.94
C ALA A 40 2.83 20.18 -5.59
N GLU A 41 1.52 19.98 -5.68
CA GLU A 41 0.50 21.00 -5.41
C GLU A 41 0.02 21.04 -3.95
N LEU A 42 0.42 20.05 -3.13
CA LEU A 42 -0.01 19.93 -1.74
C LEU A 42 0.42 21.16 -0.92
N ARG A 43 -0.47 21.68 -0.08
CA ARG A 43 -0.22 22.86 0.76
C ARG A 43 -0.11 22.50 2.22
N ILE A 44 0.44 23.42 3.03
CA ILE A 44 0.51 23.24 4.48
C ILE A 44 -0.90 23.06 5.07
N GLY A 45 -1.86 23.87 4.63
CA GLY A 45 -3.24 23.82 5.13
C GLY A 45 -4.03 22.57 4.77
N ASP A 46 -3.51 21.73 3.86
CA ASP A 46 -4.14 20.46 3.50
C ASP A 46 -3.80 19.32 4.47
N ILE A 47 -2.89 19.56 5.43
CA ILE A 47 -2.38 18.57 6.38
C ILE A 47 -3.03 18.78 7.74
N ASP A 48 -3.69 17.74 8.22
CA ASP A 48 -4.23 17.67 9.57
C ASP A 48 -3.41 16.64 10.36
N LEU A 49 -2.39 17.13 11.09
CA LEU A 49 -1.53 16.28 11.89
C LEU A 49 -2.21 15.75 13.16
N GLU A 50 -3.28 16.41 13.63
CA GLU A 50 -4.01 16.01 14.84
C GLU A 50 -4.90 14.81 14.52
N ASN A 51 -5.67 14.90 13.44
CA ASN A 51 -6.51 13.79 12.98
C ASN A 51 -5.72 12.75 12.15
N GLY A 52 -4.49 13.06 11.74
CA GLY A 52 -3.66 12.17 10.94
C GLY A 52 -4.23 12.00 9.52
N GLU A 53 -4.58 13.10 8.87
CA GLU A 53 -5.19 13.10 7.53
C GLU A 53 -4.49 14.10 6.60
N ILE A 54 -4.51 13.80 5.30
CA ILE A 54 -4.12 14.73 4.24
C ILE A 54 -5.28 14.90 3.27
N THR A 55 -5.64 16.15 2.97
CA THR A 55 -6.65 16.48 1.96
C THR A 55 -5.99 16.70 0.60
N ILE A 56 -6.18 15.76 -0.32
CA ILE A 56 -5.70 15.88 -1.69
C ILE A 56 -6.76 16.57 -2.55
N GLN A 57 -6.49 17.83 -2.91
CA GLN A 57 -7.37 18.64 -3.74
C GLN A 57 -7.46 18.09 -5.18
N ARG A 58 -8.64 18.20 -5.81
CA ARG A 58 -8.78 17.94 -7.25
C ARG A 58 -8.31 19.15 -8.05
N ALA A 59 -7.85 18.91 -9.29
CA ALA A 59 -7.43 19.97 -10.22
C ALA A 59 -8.50 21.05 -10.48
N LYS A 60 -9.79 20.75 -10.25
CA LYS A 60 -10.88 21.75 -10.24
C LYS A 60 -11.23 22.14 -8.81
N ARG A 61 -10.97 23.42 -8.47
CA ARG A 61 -11.17 24.09 -7.18
C ARG A 61 -12.59 23.98 -6.56
N HIS A 62 -13.58 23.51 -7.32
CA HIS A 62 -15.00 23.44 -6.95
C HIS A 62 -15.52 22.01 -6.75
N LYS A 63 -14.66 20.98 -6.82
CA LYS A 63 -15.01 19.63 -6.43
C LYS A 63 -14.25 19.28 -5.17
N GLU A 64 -14.96 18.72 -4.20
CA GLU A 64 -14.34 18.22 -2.97
C GLU A 64 -13.16 17.29 -3.32
N GLY A 65 -12.05 17.52 -2.63
CA GLY A 65 -10.87 16.66 -2.69
C GLY A 65 -11.15 15.28 -2.10
N ARG A 66 -10.10 14.49 -1.92
CA ARG A 66 -10.20 13.26 -1.12
C ARG A 66 -9.31 13.37 0.10
N LYS A 67 -9.76 12.81 1.21
CA LYS A 67 -8.92 12.63 2.39
C LYS A 67 -8.20 11.28 2.29
N VAL A 68 -6.96 11.26 2.72
CA VAL A 68 -6.16 10.03 2.84
C VAL A 68 -5.55 9.97 4.25
N PRO A 69 -5.50 8.79 4.86
CA PRO A 69 -4.92 8.65 6.19
C PRO A 69 -3.39 8.82 6.14
N LEU A 70 -2.86 9.46 7.17
CA LEU A 70 -1.44 9.59 7.47
C LEU A 70 -1.20 8.91 8.82
N ILE A 71 -0.73 7.66 8.79
CA ILE A 71 -0.74 6.77 9.96
C ILE A 71 0.62 6.71 10.65
N SER A 72 1.72 6.87 9.92
CA SER A 72 3.06 6.65 10.46
C SER A 72 3.51 7.84 11.32
N ASP A 73 3.67 7.60 12.61
CA ASP A 73 4.11 8.62 13.57
C ASP A 73 5.45 9.24 13.20
N TYR A 74 6.37 8.43 12.68
CA TYR A 74 7.65 8.94 12.18
C TYR A 74 7.47 9.90 10.99
N THR A 75 6.51 9.63 10.09
CA THR A 75 6.20 10.56 8.99
C THR A 75 5.59 11.85 9.55
N LYS A 76 4.66 11.74 10.51
CA LYS A 76 4.06 12.91 11.20
C LYS A 76 5.12 13.77 11.89
N ILE A 77 6.10 13.15 12.56
CA ILE A 77 7.22 13.84 13.22
C ILE A 77 8.06 14.60 12.19
N ILE A 78 8.53 13.94 11.12
CA ILE A 78 9.31 14.62 10.07
C ILE A 78 8.49 15.74 9.44
N LEU A 79 7.19 15.51 9.20
CA LEU A 79 6.31 16.50 8.59
C LEU A 79 6.14 17.72 9.50
N ARG A 80 5.93 17.51 10.80
CA ARG A 80 5.87 18.58 11.82
C ARG A 80 7.16 19.38 11.85
N ASP A 81 8.31 18.72 11.91
CA ASP A 81 9.62 19.38 11.93
C ASP A 81 9.90 20.15 10.63
N TYR A 82 9.49 19.58 9.49
CA TYR A 82 9.67 20.19 8.17
C TYR A 82 8.78 21.41 7.94
N ILE A 83 7.53 21.37 8.43
CA ILE A 83 6.65 22.54 8.44
C ILE A 83 7.21 23.60 9.38
N GLY A 84 7.72 23.19 10.56
CA GLY A 84 8.37 24.06 11.52
C GLY A 84 7.49 25.27 11.86
N THR A 85 8.03 26.47 11.67
CA THR A 85 7.34 27.74 11.97
C THR A 85 6.57 28.34 10.79
N ARG A 86 6.43 27.61 9.67
CA ARG A 86 5.73 28.12 8.49
C ARG A 86 4.24 28.30 8.78
N LYS A 87 3.80 29.56 8.88
CA LYS A 87 2.43 29.90 9.31
C LYS A 87 1.42 30.01 8.17
N ASN A 88 1.86 30.27 6.93
CA ASN A 88 0.93 30.50 5.83
C ASN A 88 0.40 29.18 5.27
N LYS A 89 -0.84 28.85 5.63
CA LYS A 89 -1.55 27.64 5.18
C LYS A 89 -1.66 27.52 3.64
N ARG A 90 -1.55 28.63 2.89
CA ARG A 90 -1.64 28.64 1.43
C ARG A 90 -0.32 28.28 0.73
N ASP A 91 0.79 28.24 1.45
CA ASP A 91 2.09 27.90 0.88
C ASP A 91 2.13 26.41 0.49
N HIS A 92 2.82 26.11 -0.61
CA HIS A 92 3.11 24.73 -1.00
C HIS A 92 3.93 24.04 0.07
N LEU A 93 3.60 22.80 0.40
CA LEU A 93 4.32 22.01 1.39
C LEU A 93 5.80 21.93 1.03
N LEU A 94 6.13 21.52 -0.19
CA LEU A 94 7.50 21.22 -0.57
C LEU A 94 8.18 22.38 -1.30
N VAL A 95 9.32 22.81 -0.77
CA VAL A 95 10.15 23.87 -1.35
C VAL A 95 11.54 23.38 -1.76
N SER A 96 12.05 23.97 -2.84
CA SER A 96 13.38 23.76 -3.36
C SER A 96 14.43 24.44 -2.48
N ASN A 97 15.71 24.18 -2.75
CA ASN A 97 16.80 24.85 -2.04
C ASN A 97 16.83 26.37 -2.29
N LYS A 98 16.18 26.83 -3.38
CA LYS A 98 16.01 28.26 -3.70
C LYS A 98 14.71 28.84 -3.09
N ARG A 99 14.06 28.12 -2.17
CA ARG A 99 12.78 28.48 -1.54
C ARG A 99 11.60 28.69 -2.51
N THR A 100 11.69 28.12 -3.71
CA THR A 100 10.58 28.06 -4.66
C THR A 100 9.85 26.74 -4.55
N ASN A 101 8.60 26.65 -5.02
CA ASN A 101 7.83 25.40 -4.99
C ASN A 101 8.56 24.29 -5.75
N LEU A 102 8.55 23.08 -5.20
CA LEU A 102 9.09 21.91 -5.90
C LEU A 102 8.15 21.52 -7.04
N SER A 103 8.66 21.53 -8.26
CA SER A 103 7.89 21.06 -9.42
C SER A 103 7.79 19.53 -9.44
N ARG A 104 6.74 19.01 -10.10
CA ARG A 104 6.57 17.59 -10.40
C ARG A 104 7.86 16.94 -10.95
N ARG A 105 8.50 17.59 -11.93
CA ARG A 105 9.73 17.08 -12.57
C ARG A 105 10.90 16.98 -11.59
N GLN A 106 10.99 17.89 -10.62
CA GLN A 106 12.00 17.81 -9.57
C GLN A 106 11.73 16.65 -8.61
N ILE A 107 10.46 16.40 -8.25
CA ILE A 107 10.09 15.24 -7.44
C ILE A 107 10.40 13.93 -8.18
N GLU A 108 10.03 13.82 -9.47
CA GLU A 108 10.34 12.65 -10.30
C GLU A 108 11.85 12.37 -10.32
N ARG A 109 12.68 13.40 -10.54
CA ARG A 109 14.15 13.28 -10.49
C ARG A 109 14.67 12.83 -9.13
N LEU A 110 14.07 13.26 -8.03
CA LEU A 110 14.46 12.81 -6.68
C LEU A 110 14.13 11.33 -6.50
N VAL A 111 12.94 10.88 -6.92
CA VAL A 111 12.58 9.45 -6.88
C VAL A 111 13.57 8.62 -7.71
N SER A 112 13.89 9.06 -8.93
CA SER A 112 14.85 8.35 -9.77
C SER A 112 16.24 8.29 -9.14
N LYS A 113 16.75 9.43 -8.65
CA LYS A 113 18.05 9.52 -7.98
C LYS A 113 18.14 8.58 -6.78
N TYR A 114 17.14 8.57 -5.90
CA TYR A 114 17.19 7.73 -4.70
C TYR A 114 16.92 6.25 -5.01
N GLY A 115 16.16 5.94 -6.06
CA GLY A 115 16.04 4.58 -6.56
C GLY A 115 17.37 4.02 -7.08
N GLU A 116 18.10 4.81 -7.89
CA GLU A 116 19.44 4.46 -8.34
C GLU A 116 20.42 4.31 -7.17
N THR A 117 20.39 5.25 -6.22
CA THR A 117 21.23 5.20 -5.00
C THR A 117 20.91 3.96 -4.15
N ALA A 118 19.65 3.55 -4.12
CA ALA A 118 19.21 2.37 -3.39
C ALA A 118 19.58 1.08 -4.09
N GLY A 119 20.08 1.08 -5.33
CA GLY A 119 20.36 -0.12 -6.13
C GLY A 119 19.08 -0.79 -6.63
N ILE A 120 18.14 0.00 -7.12
CA ILE A 120 16.88 -0.44 -7.74
C ILE A 120 16.97 -0.26 -9.25
N ASP A 121 16.42 -1.21 -10.01
CA ASP A 121 16.39 -1.15 -11.46
C ASP A 121 15.75 0.15 -11.98
N LYS A 122 16.39 0.77 -12.98
CA LYS A 122 16.05 2.11 -13.46
C LYS A 122 14.59 2.28 -13.92
N ASP A 123 14.04 1.22 -14.49
CA ASP A 123 12.65 1.12 -14.93
C ASP A 123 11.63 1.09 -13.79
N LYS A 124 12.05 0.82 -12.55
CA LYS A 124 11.22 0.91 -11.33
C LYS A 124 11.37 2.26 -10.60
N CYS A 125 12.36 3.07 -10.97
CA CYS A 125 12.75 4.28 -10.26
C CYS A 125 11.88 5.51 -10.62
N HIS A 126 10.55 5.39 -10.49
CA HIS A 126 9.61 6.48 -10.78
C HIS A 126 8.36 6.48 -9.86
N PRO A 127 7.69 7.64 -9.64
CA PRO A 127 6.61 7.75 -8.65
C PRO A 127 5.44 6.79 -8.86
N HIS A 128 5.10 6.47 -10.11
CA HIS A 128 4.01 5.55 -10.41
C HIS A 128 4.28 4.12 -9.90
N VAL A 129 5.54 3.67 -9.84
CA VAL A 129 5.90 2.36 -9.27
C VAL A 129 5.74 2.38 -7.74
N LEU A 130 6.09 3.48 -7.05
CA LEU A 130 5.84 3.62 -5.61
C LEU A 130 4.34 3.56 -5.31
N ARG A 131 3.53 4.29 -6.08
CA ARG A 131 2.06 4.25 -5.96
C ARG A 131 1.51 2.84 -6.22
N HIS A 132 2.04 2.15 -7.22
CA HIS A 132 1.64 0.76 -7.47
C HIS A 132 2.03 -0.15 -6.29
N SER A 133 3.22 0.03 -5.73
CA SER A 133 3.70 -0.72 -4.56
C SER A 133 2.83 -0.46 -3.33
N HIS A 134 2.44 0.79 -3.07
CA HIS A 134 1.47 1.14 -2.03
C HIS A 134 0.17 0.34 -2.21
N ALA A 135 -0.39 0.36 -3.42
CA ALA A 135 -1.66 -0.29 -3.70
C ALA A 135 -1.58 -1.82 -3.54
N VAL A 136 -0.52 -2.46 -4.04
CA VAL A 136 -0.30 -3.90 -3.89
C VAL A 136 -0.16 -4.29 -2.42
N TYR A 137 0.65 -3.55 -1.66
CA TYR A 137 0.84 -3.86 -0.24
C TYR A 137 -0.37 -3.53 0.64
N ALA A 138 -1.16 -2.52 0.29
CA ALA A 138 -2.43 -2.25 0.96
C ALA A 138 -3.39 -3.44 0.81
N LEU A 139 -3.58 -3.93 -0.42
CA LEU A 139 -4.42 -5.11 -0.67
C LEU A 139 -3.89 -6.37 0.04
N LYS A 140 -2.58 -6.62 -0.03
CA LYS A 140 -1.94 -7.74 0.67
C LYS A 140 -2.06 -7.65 2.20
N SER A 141 -2.24 -6.44 2.74
CA SER A 141 -2.44 -6.21 4.17
C SER A 141 -3.92 -6.21 4.58
N GLY A 142 -4.83 -6.63 3.69
CA GLY A 142 -6.25 -6.74 3.98
C GLY A 142 -7.07 -5.46 3.80
N VAL A 143 -6.50 -4.39 3.25
CA VAL A 143 -7.29 -3.19 2.91
C VAL A 143 -8.27 -3.55 1.80
N ASP A 144 -9.56 -3.30 2.02
CA ASP A 144 -10.57 -3.59 1.02
C ASP A 144 -10.42 -2.71 -0.23
N LEU A 145 -10.88 -3.25 -1.36
CA LEU A 145 -10.71 -2.63 -2.67
C LEU A 145 -11.40 -1.26 -2.77
N ARG A 146 -12.52 -1.06 -2.07
CA ARG A 146 -13.31 0.18 -2.13
C ARG A 146 -12.62 1.29 -1.36
N THR A 147 -12.10 0.99 -0.17
CA THR A 147 -11.27 1.92 0.61
C THR A 147 -10.02 2.31 -0.16
N LEU A 148 -9.32 1.34 -0.77
CA LEU A 148 -8.15 1.65 -1.59
C LEU A 148 -8.50 2.51 -2.82
N GLN A 149 -9.62 2.21 -3.50
CA GLN A 149 -10.09 3.01 -4.64
C GLN A 149 -10.33 4.47 -4.24
N GLN A 150 -10.99 4.69 -3.09
CA GLN A 150 -11.24 6.02 -2.54
C GLN A 150 -9.93 6.75 -2.23
N ASN A 151 -9.01 6.10 -1.50
CA ASN A 151 -7.71 6.67 -1.13
C ASN A 151 -6.83 7.01 -2.34
N LEU A 152 -6.88 6.18 -3.38
CA LEU A 152 -6.17 6.42 -4.63
C LEU A 152 -6.89 7.46 -5.52
N GLY A 153 -8.19 7.72 -5.30
CA GLY A 153 -8.98 8.60 -6.14
C GLY A 153 -9.11 8.08 -7.57
N HIS A 154 -9.40 6.78 -7.72
CA HIS A 154 -9.68 6.16 -9.00
C HIS A 154 -11.16 6.32 -9.36
N SER A 155 -11.43 6.70 -10.61
CA SER A 155 -12.79 6.92 -11.11
C SER A 155 -13.62 5.65 -11.22
N SER A 156 -12.96 4.49 -11.27
CA SER A 156 -13.62 3.20 -11.42
C SER A 156 -12.89 2.13 -10.61
N ILE A 157 -13.62 1.08 -10.22
CA ILE A 157 -13.07 0.01 -9.37
C ILE A 157 -12.14 -0.90 -10.17
N GLU A 158 -12.36 -1.01 -11.48
CA GLU A 158 -11.54 -1.78 -12.43
C GLU A 158 -10.09 -1.28 -12.44
N VAL A 159 -9.89 0.04 -12.32
CA VAL A 159 -8.54 0.64 -12.23
C VAL A 159 -7.84 0.28 -10.92
N THR A 160 -8.57 -0.11 -9.89
CA THR A 160 -7.99 -0.61 -8.63
C THR A 160 -7.83 -2.12 -8.67
N ALA A 161 -8.74 -2.83 -9.32
CA ALA A 161 -8.74 -4.29 -9.46
C ALA A 161 -7.51 -4.83 -10.21
N ILE A 162 -6.87 -4.03 -11.07
CA ILE A 162 -5.59 -4.40 -11.70
C ILE A 162 -4.45 -4.67 -10.71
N TYR A 163 -4.62 -4.33 -9.43
CA TYR A 163 -3.67 -4.63 -8.35
C TYR A 163 -3.98 -5.93 -7.60
N LEU A 164 -5.13 -6.56 -7.85
CA LEU A 164 -5.54 -7.85 -7.26
C LEU A 164 -4.88 -9.06 -7.92
N THR A 165 -3.75 -8.90 -8.60
CA THR A 165 -2.94 -10.05 -9.04
C THR A 165 -2.30 -10.69 -7.82
N LEU A 166 -3.11 -11.42 -7.06
CA LEU A 166 -2.72 -12.24 -5.92
C LEU A 166 -1.99 -13.47 -6.46
N ASP A 167 -0.84 -13.77 -5.87
CA ASP A 167 -0.18 -15.05 -6.09
C ASP A 167 -1.02 -16.18 -5.45
N ILE A 168 -0.78 -17.44 -5.82
CA ILE A 168 -1.53 -18.55 -5.25
C ILE A 168 -1.29 -18.70 -3.73
N GLU A 169 -0.10 -18.35 -3.26
CA GLU A 169 0.24 -18.26 -1.84
C GLU A 169 -0.56 -17.18 -1.11
N ASP A 170 -0.72 -15.99 -1.71
CA ASP A 170 -1.56 -14.93 -1.13
C ASP A 170 -3.03 -15.39 -1.00
N ARG A 171 -3.51 -16.17 -1.97
CA ARG A 171 -4.88 -16.72 -1.93
C ARG A 171 -5.03 -17.82 -0.89
N LYS A 172 -4.05 -18.70 -0.72
CA LYS A 172 -4.08 -19.75 0.31
C LYS A 172 -4.21 -19.17 1.70
N GLN A 173 -3.45 -18.13 2.02
CA GLN A 173 -3.49 -17.47 3.32
C GLN A 173 -4.88 -16.89 3.65
N VAL A 174 -5.55 -16.28 2.67
CA VAL A 174 -6.93 -15.79 2.83
C VAL A 174 -7.92 -16.94 3.09
N TYR A 175 -7.72 -18.10 2.47
CA TYR A 175 -8.59 -19.27 2.68
C TYR A 175 -8.29 -20.02 3.99
N GLU A 176 -7.07 -19.95 4.53
CA GLU A 176 -6.76 -20.46 5.88
C GLU A 176 -7.56 -19.73 6.97
N GLU A 177 -7.81 -18.43 6.79
CA GLU A 177 -8.65 -17.62 7.69
C GLU A 177 -10.16 -17.83 7.47
N HIS A 178 -10.56 -18.54 6.42
CA HIS A 178 -11.94 -18.91 6.12
C HIS A 178 -12.11 -20.44 6.28
N PRO A 179 -12.12 -20.95 7.53
CA PRO A 179 -12.19 -22.39 7.76
C PRO A 179 -13.42 -22.99 7.07
N LEU A 180 -13.25 -24.19 6.53
CA LEU A 180 -14.39 -24.98 6.09
C LEU A 180 -15.33 -25.18 7.29
N PRO A 181 -16.65 -25.24 7.08
CA PRO A 181 -17.56 -25.67 8.13
C PRO A 181 -17.04 -26.97 8.73
N GLU A 182 -17.04 -27.10 10.06
CA GLU A 182 -16.73 -28.38 10.70
C GLU A 182 -17.68 -29.44 10.13
N LEU A 183 -17.13 -30.30 9.28
CA LEU A 183 -17.76 -31.56 8.97
C LEU A 183 -17.48 -32.43 10.18
N MET A 184 -18.53 -32.85 10.89
CA MET A 184 -18.44 -34.12 11.61
C MET A 184 -18.12 -35.13 10.52
N GLU A 185 -16.86 -35.52 10.40
CA GLU A 185 -16.51 -36.63 9.53
C GLU A 185 -17.32 -37.82 10.06
N PRO A 186 -18.19 -38.44 9.23
CA PRO A 186 -18.74 -39.73 9.62
C PRO A 186 -17.55 -40.63 9.91
N ASP A 187 -17.60 -41.37 11.03
CA ASP A 187 -16.58 -42.31 11.45
C ASP A 187 -15.96 -42.99 10.24
N ASP A 188 -14.65 -42.82 10.07
CA ASP A 188 -13.85 -43.20 8.90
C ASP A 188 -14.48 -44.35 8.07
N PRO A 189 -14.93 -44.10 6.83
CA PRO A 189 -15.49 -45.13 5.95
C PRO A 189 -14.55 -46.34 5.75
N PHE A 190 -13.23 -46.16 5.96
CA PHE A 190 -12.24 -47.21 5.89
C PHE A 190 -12.12 -48.05 7.19
N GLU A 191 -12.54 -47.54 8.35
CA GLU A 191 -12.65 -48.33 9.58
C GLU A 191 -13.88 -49.26 9.55
N MET A 192 -14.98 -48.84 8.90
CA MET A 192 -16.14 -49.70 8.67
C MET A 192 -15.83 -50.98 7.85
N HIS A 193 -14.84 -50.93 6.96
CA HIS A 193 -14.45 -52.09 6.14
C HIS A 193 -13.55 -53.10 6.86
N LYS A 194 -12.88 -52.72 7.96
CA LYS A 194 -12.11 -53.66 8.79
C LYS A 194 -13.02 -54.49 9.70
N ALA A 195 -14.11 -53.92 10.20
CA ALA A 195 -15.05 -54.62 11.07
C ALA A 195 -15.81 -55.75 10.33
N ASN A 196 -16.13 -55.58 9.05
CA ASN A 196 -16.89 -56.58 8.29
C ASN A 196 -16.07 -57.78 7.77
N ARG A 197 -14.73 -57.77 7.89
CA ARG A 197 -13.88 -58.93 7.52
C ARG A 197 -13.58 -59.88 8.69
N ALA A 198 -13.88 -59.49 9.93
CA ALA A 198 -13.62 -60.32 11.11
C ALA A 198 -14.73 -61.35 11.41
N ASN A 199 -15.92 -61.24 10.81
CA ASN A 199 -17.09 -62.08 11.11
C ASN A 199 -17.37 -63.21 10.11
N LEU A 200 -16.39 -63.61 9.29
CA LEU A 200 -16.49 -64.77 8.39
C LEU A 200 -15.57 -65.90 8.85
N THR A 201 -15.87 -66.49 10.00
CA THR A 201 -15.39 -67.83 10.36
C THR A 201 -16.58 -68.72 10.74
N TYR A 202 -16.96 -69.54 9.77
CA TYR A 202 -17.55 -70.88 9.85
C TYR A 202 -18.04 -71.39 11.22
N THR A 203 -19.36 -71.63 11.31
CA THR A 203 -19.90 -72.80 12.02
C THR A 203 -20.78 -73.59 11.05
N PHE A 204 -20.19 -74.63 10.48
CA PHE A 204 -20.89 -75.74 9.83
C PHE A 204 -20.51 -76.97 10.66
N GLU A 205 -21.38 -77.41 11.56
CA GLU A 205 -21.36 -78.77 12.11
C GLU A 205 -22.80 -79.28 12.21
N MET A 206 -22.91 -80.59 11.93
CA MET A 206 -24.09 -81.37 11.56
C MET A 206 -25.11 -81.56 12.69
#